data_AF-A0A8T4TZ91-F1
#
_entry.id   AF-A0A8T4TZ91-F1
#
_cell.length_a   1.000
_cell.length_b   1.000
_cell.length_c   1.000
_cell.angle_alpha   90.00
_cell.angle_beta   90.00
_cell.angle_gamma   90.00
#
_symmetry.space_group_name_H-M   'P 1'
#
loop_
_entity.id
_entity.type
_entity.pdbx_description
1 polymer ?
#
loop_
_entity_poly.entity_id
_entity_poly.type
_entity_poly.pdbx_seq_one_letter_code
_entity_poly.pdbx_strand_id
1 'polypeptide(L)'
;MRKNILKHQDIINTYNPQQQEQSNLYFKYKKIKKENSNWGYKKIAKAINQPIHKTRWWHTNKHIPTPIQTINWLKEKNLTPLNEGNQIINLVSKILGTTFGDGGIFSNLNGIFFSSSEIDSIKEFEKDLELIFGKEIRKNSRIIEGGVYGHSWCYQNTNRNVIRFFQALGAPVGKKSNLEIKIPEWVITNPQLQDSFFSSFFGNEIGIPKIHKDNKRTNSLDLGLVCKKMLYKNRIIFLKQIQNYLKSKNINADKIYTRQHKEDKNSFIIKLAINLNFDNLMNLNKEINLSYSDNKQKRLVQTLNKLKEIKLQRYNQLSNTRNQLTQRNYSREWIKNNLRLTEKSLKFIMDQEILEKWY
;
A
#
# COMPACT_ATOMS: atom_id res chain seq x y z
N MET A 1 -8.84 -25.54 -2.80
CA MET A 1 -9.57 -24.69 -1.83
C MET A 1 -8.96 -23.30 -1.86
N ARG A 2 -9.77 -22.22 -1.89
CA ARG A 2 -9.24 -20.85 -1.85
C ARG A 2 -8.63 -20.57 -0.47
N LYS A 3 -7.45 -19.95 -0.42
CA LYS A 3 -6.76 -19.61 0.84
C LYS A 3 -7.54 -18.51 1.57
N ASN A 4 -7.83 -18.74 2.85
CA ASN A 4 -8.46 -17.74 3.71
C ASN A 4 -7.42 -16.68 4.11
N ILE A 5 -7.72 -15.42 3.80
CA ILE A 5 -6.92 -14.24 4.13
C ILE A 5 -7.27 -13.72 5.52
N LEU A 6 -8.57 -13.70 5.83
CA LEU A 6 -9.09 -13.16 7.10
C LEU A 6 -10.17 -14.07 7.65
N LYS A 7 -10.00 -14.54 8.89
CA LYS A 7 -10.96 -15.34 9.64
C LYS A 7 -11.61 -14.49 10.73
N HIS A 8 -12.69 -15.01 11.33
CA HIS A 8 -13.34 -14.35 12.47
C HIS A 8 -12.39 -14.13 13.65
N GLN A 9 -11.49 -15.09 13.90
CA GLN A 9 -10.54 -15.00 15.00
C GLN A 9 -9.57 -13.81 14.82
N ASP A 10 -9.18 -13.50 13.60
CA ASP A 10 -8.27 -12.39 13.31
C ASP A 10 -8.90 -11.04 13.70
N ILE A 11 -10.21 -10.88 13.48
CA ILE A 11 -10.96 -9.71 13.97
C ILE A 11 -10.98 -9.67 15.50
N ILE A 12 -11.26 -10.79 16.17
CA ILE A 12 -11.31 -10.87 17.63
C ILE A 12 -9.96 -10.49 18.24
N ASN A 13 -8.86 -10.96 17.65
CA ASN A 13 -7.51 -10.69 18.10
C ASN A 13 -7.13 -9.20 18.09
N THR A 14 -7.89 -8.34 17.38
CA THR A 14 -7.68 -6.89 17.43
C THR A 14 -8.16 -6.24 18.73
N TYR A 15 -9.07 -6.88 19.47
CA TYR A 15 -9.64 -6.33 20.70
C TYR A 15 -8.81 -6.69 21.94
N ASN A 16 -9.10 -6.05 23.07
CA ASN A 16 -8.39 -6.34 24.32
C ASN A 16 -8.70 -7.76 24.84
N PRO A 17 -7.84 -8.36 25.69
CA PRO A 17 -8.01 -9.74 26.16
C PRO A 17 -9.38 -10.03 26.80
N GLN A 18 -9.93 -9.07 27.54
CA GLN A 18 -11.26 -9.20 28.14
C GLN A 18 -12.33 -9.40 27.07
N GLN A 19 -12.35 -8.59 26.02
CA GLN A 19 -13.32 -8.71 24.92
C GLN A 19 -13.12 -9.98 24.10
N GLN A 20 -11.89 -10.46 23.97
CA GLN A 20 -11.59 -11.76 23.35
C GLN A 20 -12.22 -12.90 24.16
N GLU A 21 -12.02 -12.90 25.48
CA GLU A 21 -12.62 -13.90 26.38
C GLU A 21 -14.15 -13.89 26.33
N GLN A 22 -14.77 -12.71 26.33
CA GLN A 22 -16.22 -12.56 26.18
C GLN A 22 -16.73 -13.19 24.86
N SER A 23 -15.97 -13.04 23.79
CA SER A 23 -16.29 -13.62 22.48
C SER A 23 -16.20 -15.15 22.50
N ASN A 24 -15.17 -15.70 23.15
CA ASN A 24 -15.00 -17.14 23.32
C ASN A 24 -16.15 -17.76 24.14
N LEU A 25 -16.53 -17.12 25.24
CA LEU A 25 -17.66 -17.55 26.06
C LEU A 25 -18.99 -17.49 25.29
N TYR A 26 -19.17 -16.45 24.47
CA TYR A 26 -20.35 -16.33 23.61
C TYR A 26 -20.41 -17.45 22.55
N PHE A 27 -19.28 -17.81 21.93
CA PHE A 27 -19.23 -18.96 21.01
C PHE A 27 -19.51 -20.28 21.72
N LYS A 28 -18.95 -20.49 22.92
CA LYS A 28 -19.25 -21.66 23.74
C LYS A 28 -20.74 -21.76 24.06
N TYR A 29 -21.37 -20.63 24.42
CA TYR A 29 -22.80 -20.53 24.63
C TYR A 29 -23.59 -20.92 23.37
N LYS A 30 -23.28 -20.35 22.20
CA LYS A 30 -23.97 -20.66 20.93
C LYS A 30 -23.78 -22.13 20.51
N LYS A 31 -22.59 -22.70 20.71
CA LYS A 31 -22.31 -24.12 20.44
C LYS A 31 -23.21 -25.03 21.27
N ILE A 32 -23.24 -24.84 22.59
CA ILE A 32 -24.10 -25.64 23.48
C ILE A 32 -25.58 -25.46 23.16
N LYS A 33 -26.02 -24.23 22.85
CA LYS A 33 -27.42 -23.98 22.44
C LYS A 33 -27.78 -24.69 21.14
N LYS A 34 -26.84 -24.83 20.20
CA LYS A 34 -27.05 -25.57 18.94
C LYS A 34 -27.12 -27.08 19.17
N GLU A 35 -26.22 -27.61 20.00
CA GLU A 35 -26.17 -29.04 20.37
C GLU A 35 -27.36 -29.44 21.27
N ASN A 36 -27.91 -28.49 22.02
CA ASN A 36 -29.01 -28.69 22.97
C ASN A 36 -30.12 -27.66 22.73
N SER A 37 -30.85 -27.79 21.62
CA SER A 37 -31.87 -26.83 21.18
C SER A 37 -32.94 -26.55 22.25
N ASN A 38 -33.33 -27.55 23.03
CA ASN A 38 -34.33 -27.43 24.10
C ASN A 38 -33.81 -26.75 25.38
N TRP A 39 -32.50 -26.52 25.53
CA TRP A 39 -31.96 -25.91 26.76
C TRP A 39 -32.21 -24.40 26.78
N GLY A 40 -32.81 -23.93 27.87
CA GLY A 40 -32.91 -22.50 28.19
C GLY A 40 -31.58 -21.91 28.66
N TYR A 41 -31.47 -20.58 28.66
CA TYR A 41 -30.24 -19.86 29.01
C TYR A 41 -29.73 -20.15 30.44
N LYS A 42 -30.62 -20.45 31.40
CA LYS A 42 -30.25 -20.81 32.78
C LYS A 42 -29.44 -22.11 32.83
N LYS A 43 -29.88 -23.15 32.11
CA LYS A 43 -29.21 -24.45 32.06
C LYS A 43 -27.84 -24.34 31.39
N ILE A 44 -27.77 -23.56 30.31
CA ILE A 44 -26.49 -23.29 29.62
C ILE A 44 -25.55 -22.48 30.53
N ALA A 45 -26.05 -21.49 31.28
CA ALA A 45 -25.25 -20.70 32.22
C ALA A 45 -24.51 -21.60 33.23
N LYS A 46 -25.22 -22.56 33.82
CA LYS A 46 -24.65 -23.57 34.72
C LYS A 46 -23.60 -24.43 34.00
N ALA A 47 -23.90 -24.87 32.78
CA ALA A 47 -22.99 -25.72 31.98
C ALA A 47 -21.67 -25.01 31.58
N ILE A 48 -21.68 -23.69 31.42
CA ILE A 48 -20.46 -22.93 31.07
C ILE A 48 -19.85 -22.18 32.26
N ASN A 49 -20.37 -22.39 33.48
CA ASN A 49 -19.98 -21.67 34.68
C ASN A 49 -19.96 -20.13 34.49
N GLN A 50 -21.09 -19.57 34.03
CA GLN A 50 -21.24 -18.13 33.83
C GLN A 50 -22.50 -17.59 34.53
N PRO A 51 -22.53 -16.30 34.89
CA PRO A 51 -23.71 -15.69 35.47
C PRO A 51 -24.95 -15.79 34.57
N ILE A 52 -26.10 -16.12 35.15
CA ILE A 52 -27.38 -16.30 34.43
C ILE A 52 -27.78 -15.02 33.67
N HIS A 53 -27.57 -13.84 34.24
CA HIS A 53 -27.94 -12.58 33.60
C HIS A 53 -27.18 -12.39 32.27
N LYS A 54 -25.92 -12.82 32.20
CA LYS A 54 -25.07 -12.71 31.01
C LYS A 54 -25.58 -13.60 29.88
N THR A 55 -25.86 -14.86 30.17
CA THR A 55 -26.41 -15.78 29.16
C THR A 55 -27.85 -15.42 28.76
N ARG A 56 -28.64 -14.83 29.67
CA ARG A 56 -29.96 -14.26 29.36
C ARG A 56 -29.85 -13.19 28.26
N TRP A 57 -28.85 -12.31 28.35
CA TRP A 57 -28.64 -11.28 27.33
C TRP A 57 -28.18 -11.87 25.99
N TRP A 58 -27.36 -12.92 26.00
CA TRP A 58 -26.97 -13.62 24.78
C TRP A 58 -28.12 -14.41 24.14
N HIS A 59 -29.02 -14.95 24.96
CA HIS A 59 -30.22 -15.63 24.51
C HIS A 59 -31.17 -14.69 23.77
N THR A 60 -31.34 -13.48 24.29
CA THR A 60 -32.19 -12.44 23.71
C THR A 60 -31.49 -11.62 22.62
N ASN A 61 -30.23 -11.94 22.27
CA ASN A 61 -29.39 -11.21 21.31
C ASN A 61 -29.21 -9.70 21.63
N LYS A 62 -29.38 -9.28 22.89
CA LYS A 62 -29.31 -7.85 23.28
C LYS A 62 -27.90 -7.36 23.63
N HIS A 63 -27.08 -8.18 24.31
CA HIS A 63 -25.67 -7.83 24.63
C HIS A 63 -24.69 -8.81 23.98
N ILE A 64 -24.68 -8.82 22.65
CA ILE A 64 -23.68 -9.55 21.89
C ILE A 64 -22.31 -8.87 22.10
N PRO A 65 -21.22 -9.61 22.37
CA PRO A 65 -19.89 -9.01 22.52
C PRO A 65 -19.51 -8.16 21.30
N THR A 66 -18.90 -6.99 21.52
CA THR A 66 -18.53 -6.06 20.44
C THR A 66 -17.74 -6.70 19.29
N PRO A 67 -16.73 -7.56 19.52
CA PRO A 67 -16.02 -8.22 18.41
C PRO A 67 -16.94 -9.07 17.53
N ILE A 68 -17.95 -9.71 18.14
CA ILE A 68 -18.95 -10.51 17.42
C ILE A 68 -19.89 -9.61 16.61
N GLN A 69 -20.26 -8.44 17.14
CA GLN A 69 -21.04 -7.46 16.36
C GLN A 69 -20.27 -7.01 15.12
N THR A 70 -18.96 -6.73 15.25
CA THR A 70 -18.10 -6.39 14.11
C THR A 70 -17.99 -7.52 13.11
N ILE A 71 -17.84 -8.78 13.56
CA ILE A 71 -17.86 -9.95 12.67
C ILE A 71 -19.19 -10.03 11.91
N ASN A 72 -20.33 -9.84 12.59
CA ASN A 72 -21.64 -9.89 11.94
C ASN A 72 -21.78 -8.80 10.87
N TRP A 73 -21.37 -7.57 11.17
CA TRP A 73 -21.37 -6.47 10.22
C TRP A 73 -20.47 -6.74 8.99
N LEU A 74 -19.31 -7.37 9.20
CA LEU A 74 -18.42 -7.77 8.10
C LEU A 74 -18.99 -8.93 7.29
N LYS A 75 -19.69 -9.89 7.92
CA LYS A 75 -20.38 -10.99 7.23
C LYS A 75 -21.49 -10.50 6.31
N GLU A 76 -22.28 -9.53 6.76
CA GLU A 76 -23.34 -8.91 5.95
C GLU A 76 -22.80 -8.30 4.65
N LYS A 77 -21.50 -8.01 4.61
CA LYS A 77 -20.77 -7.44 3.46
C LYS A 77 -19.89 -8.46 2.74
N ASN A 78 -19.97 -9.74 3.10
CA ASN A 78 -19.12 -10.80 2.58
C ASN A 78 -17.60 -10.55 2.78
N LEU A 79 -17.24 -9.86 3.86
CA LEU A 79 -15.85 -9.50 4.21
C LEU A 79 -15.21 -10.45 5.23
N THR A 80 -15.98 -11.36 5.83
CA THR A 80 -15.45 -12.41 6.70
C THR A 80 -16.23 -13.73 6.56
N PRO A 81 -15.57 -14.87 6.27
CA PRO A 81 -14.13 -14.98 5.96
C PRO A 81 -13.77 -14.33 4.62
N LEU A 82 -12.68 -13.57 4.58
CA LEU A 82 -12.13 -13.03 3.34
C LEU A 82 -11.18 -14.06 2.74
N ASN A 83 -11.27 -14.29 1.43
CA ASN A 83 -10.40 -15.21 0.70
C ASN A 83 -9.88 -14.54 -0.58
N GLU A 84 -8.84 -15.12 -1.17
CA GLU A 84 -8.16 -14.60 -2.37
C GLU A 84 -9.08 -14.47 -3.60
N GLY A 85 -10.20 -15.19 -3.66
CA GLY A 85 -11.14 -15.10 -4.76
C GLY A 85 -12.30 -14.13 -4.54
N ASN A 86 -12.25 -13.31 -3.49
CA ASN A 86 -13.25 -12.25 -3.28
C ASN A 86 -13.00 -11.11 -4.27
N GLN A 87 -14.03 -10.65 -4.97
CA GLN A 87 -13.93 -9.61 -6.02
C GLN A 87 -13.31 -8.29 -5.54
N ILE A 88 -13.49 -7.95 -4.26
CA ILE A 88 -12.98 -6.69 -3.70
C ILE A 88 -11.54 -6.77 -3.18
N ILE A 89 -10.88 -7.95 -3.25
CA ILE A 89 -9.60 -8.16 -2.57
C ILE A 89 -8.47 -7.27 -3.12
N ASN A 90 -8.48 -6.98 -4.42
CA ASN A 90 -7.54 -6.05 -5.03
C ASN A 90 -7.70 -4.64 -4.44
N LEU A 91 -8.95 -4.22 -4.26
CA LEU A 91 -9.27 -2.91 -3.68
C LEU A 91 -8.84 -2.83 -2.21
N VAL A 92 -9.06 -3.90 -1.45
CA VAL A 92 -8.57 -4.03 -0.07
C VAL A 92 -7.04 -3.94 -0.01
N SER A 93 -6.35 -4.63 -0.93
CA SER A 93 -4.89 -4.58 -1.04
C SER A 93 -4.41 -3.17 -1.40
N LYS A 94 -5.11 -2.48 -2.32
CA LYS A 94 -4.84 -1.08 -2.70
C LYS A 94 -4.97 -0.13 -1.50
N ILE A 95 -6.07 -0.19 -0.73
CA ILE A 95 -6.23 0.62 0.48
C ILE A 95 -5.17 0.28 1.53
N LEU A 96 -4.85 -1.00 1.70
CA LEU A 96 -3.84 -1.44 2.64
C LEU A 96 -2.46 -0.88 2.29
N GLY A 97 -2.07 -0.85 1.01
CA GLY A 97 -0.83 -0.20 0.56
C GLY A 97 -0.74 1.27 0.97
N THR A 98 -1.85 2.01 0.90
CA THR A 98 -1.92 3.40 1.38
C THR A 98 -1.66 3.52 2.87
N THR A 99 -2.09 2.54 3.69
CA THR A 99 -1.82 2.56 5.14
C THR A 99 -0.32 2.43 5.48
N PHE A 100 0.49 1.92 4.55
CA PHE A 100 1.95 1.86 4.70
C PHE A 100 2.66 3.13 4.24
N GLY A 101 2.00 3.99 3.45
CA GLY A 101 2.50 5.28 2.97
C GLY A 101 2.02 6.46 3.82
N ASP A 102 1.40 7.46 3.19
CA ASP A 102 0.87 8.65 3.87
C ASP A 102 -0.45 8.44 4.63
N GLY A 103 -1.04 7.24 4.56
CA GLY A 103 -2.19 6.82 5.35
C GLY A 103 -1.83 5.99 6.59
N GLY A 104 -2.85 5.53 7.31
CA GLY A 104 -2.66 4.63 8.45
C GLY A 104 -3.87 4.53 9.36
N ILE A 105 -3.67 3.90 10.51
CA ILE A 105 -4.66 3.86 11.61
C ILE A 105 -4.07 4.64 12.79
N PHE A 106 -4.87 5.50 13.44
CA PHE A 106 -4.43 6.21 14.64
C PHE A 106 -4.19 5.24 15.82
N SER A 107 -3.26 5.58 16.71
CA SER A 107 -2.85 4.72 17.84
C SER A 107 -3.98 4.41 18.82
N ASN A 108 -4.90 5.35 19.03
CA ASN A 108 -6.11 5.18 19.84
C ASN A 108 -7.26 4.50 19.08
N LEU A 109 -6.99 4.00 17.87
CA LEU A 109 -7.95 3.35 16.98
C LEU A 109 -9.17 4.21 16.67
N ASN A 110 -9.00 5.55 16.69
CA ASN A 110 -10.11 6.46 16.49
C ASN A 110 -10.45 6.73 15.03
N GLY A 111 -9.55 6.42 14.10
CA GLY A 111 -9.76 6.56 12.67
C GLY A 111 -8.73 5.82 11.82
N ILE A 112 -9.17 5.41 10.63
CA ILE A 112 -8.30 5.15 9.48
C ILE A 112 -8.22 6.44 8.66
N PHE A 113 -7.04 6.77 8.16
CA PHE A 113 -6.82 8.04 7.47
C PHE A 113 -5.92 7.91 6.24
N PHE A 114 -6.03 8.90 5.37
CA PHE A 114 -5.13 9.13 4.25
C PHE A 114 -4.93 10.63 4.06
N SER A 115 -3.68 11.07 3.90
CA SER A 115 -3.32 12.47 3.67
C SER A 115 -2.67 12.63 2.31
N SER A 116 -3.05 13.65 1.57
CA SER A 116 -2.49 13.97 0.26
C SER A 116 -2.60 15.46 -0.05
N SER A 117 -1.68 15.97 -0.86
CA SER A 117 -1.80 17.31 -1.48
C SER A 117 -2.68 17.30 -2.72
N GLU A 118 -3.36 16.20 -3.03
CA GLU A 118 -4.25 16.04 -4.17
C GLU A 118 -5.65 15.67 -3.67
N ILE A 119 -6.60 16.61 -3.70
CA ILE A 119 -7.97 16.39 -3.22
C ILE A 119 -8.68 15.25 -3.98
N ASP A 120 -8.37 15.05 -5.26
CA ASP A 120 -8.97 13.98 -6.05
C ASP A 120 -8.49 12.60 -5.59
N SER A 121 -7.24 12.49 -5.11
CA SER A 121 -6.73 11.26 -4.50
C SER A 121 -7.45 10.93 -3.18
N ILE A 122 -7.77 11.96 -2.38
CA ILE A 122 -8.59 11.81 -1.17
C ILE A 122 -10.00 11.31 -1.50
N LYS A 123 -10.63 11.87 -2.54
CA LYS A 123 -11.96 11.44 -3.00
C LYS A 123 -11.95 10.02 -3.58
N GLU A 124 -10.91 9.64 -4.33
CA GLU A 124 -10.76 8.27 -4.84
C GLU A 124 -10.63 7.27 -3.67
N PHE A 125 -9.82 7.59 -2.67
CA PHE A 125 -9.67 6.76 -1.47
C PHE A 125 -10.99 6.61 -0.69
N GLU A 126 -11.75 7.69 -0.51
CA GLU A 126 -13.08 7.65 0.09
C GLU A 126 -14.02 6.72 -0.69
N LYS A 127 -14.09 6.89 -2.02
CA LYS A 127 -14.94 6.08 -2.89
C LYS A 127 -14.58 4.59 -2.82
N ASP A 128 -13.30 4.26 -2.76
CA ASP A 128 -12.84 2.88 -2.64
C ASP A 128 -13.23 2.25 -1.30
N LEU A 129 -13.20 3.02 -0.20
CA LEU A 129 -13.76 2.56 1.07
C LEU A 129 -15.28 2.34 0.98
N GLU A 130 -16.01 3.23 0.32
CA GLU A 130 -17.45 3.05 0.10
C GLU A 130 -17.76 1.82 -0.75
N LEU A 131 -16.93 1.48 -1.74
CA LEU A 131 -17.07 0.27 -2.55
C LEU A 131 -16.85 -1.01 -1.72
N ILE A 132 -15.94 -0.98 -0.75
CA ILE A 132 -15.67 -2.13 0.13
C ILE A 132 -16.78 -2.30 1.18
N PHE A 133 -17.21 -1.21 1.81
CA PHE A 133 -18.05 -1.27 3.01
C PHE A 133 -19.48 -0.77 2.85
N GLY A 134 -19.82 -0.16 1.71
CA GLY A 134 -21.10 0.51 1.49
C GLY A 134 -21.08 2.00 1.88
N LYS A 135 -21.98 2.78 1.29
CA LYS A 135 -22.06 4.25 1.45
C LYS A 135 -22.37 4.71 2.87
N GLU A 136 -22.92 3.84 3.72
CA GLU A 136 -23.29 4.19 5.08
C GLU A 136 -22.10 4.54 5.97
N ILE A 137 -20.87 4.16 5.60
CA ILE A 137 -19.67 4.55 6.33
C ILE A 137 -19.37 6.04 6.20
N ARG A 138 -19.97 6.73 5.22
CA ARG A 138 -19.77 8.16 4.97
C ARG A 138 -20.17 9.04 6.15
N LYS A 139 -21.15 8.60 6.95
CA LYS A 139 -21.53 9.28 8.21
C LYS A 139 -20.39 9.33 9.25
N ASN A 140 -19.38 8.48 9.09
CA ASN A 140 -18.20 8.42 9.94
C ASN A 140 -16.97 9.06 9.29
N SER A 141 -17.12 9.57 8.05
CA SER A 141 -16.06 10.17 7.26
C SER A 141 -16.02 11.69 7.45
N ARG A 142 -14.81 12.25 7.34
CA ARG A 142 -14.60 13.69 7.14
C ARG A 142 -13.33 13.93 6.34
N ILE A 143 -13.30 15.02 5.58
CA ILE A 143 -12.10 15.54 4.94
C ILE A 143 -11.73 16.83 5.66
N ILE A 144 -10.50 16.92 6.12
CA ILE A 144 -9.95 18.07 6.83
C ILE A 144 -8.85 18.66 5.96
N GLU A 145 -8.95 19.94 5.63
CA GLU A 145 -7.86 20.69 5.03
C GLU A 145 -6.82 21.04 6.09
N GLY A 146 -5.53 20.86 5.76
CA GLY A 146 -4.43 21.07 6.68
C GLY A 146 -3.06 20.95 6.03
N GLY A 147 -2.05 20.69 6.83
CA GLY A 147 -0.64 20.69 6.41
C GLY A 147 0.01 22.06 6.52
N VAL A 148 1.34 22.08 6.38
CA VAL A 148 2.10 23.33 6.43
C VAL A 148 1.65 24.20 5.26
N TYR A 149 1.11 25.38 5.57
CA TYR A 149 0.51 26.34 4.62
C TYR A 149 -0.81 25.93 3.95
N GLY A 150 -1.56 24.93 4.48
CA GLY A 150 -2.89 24.58 3.96
C GLY A 150 -2.90 23.85 2.62
N HIS A 151 -1.78 23.23 2.23
CA HIS A 151 -1.64 22.58 0.91
C HIS A 151 -1.94 21.07 0.92
N SER A 152 -2.69 20.56 1.90
CA SER A 152 -3.03 19.14 1.94
C SER A 152 -4.41 18.88 2.54
N TRP A 153 -4.96 17.72 2.22
CA TRP A 153 -6.22 17.24 2.75
C TRP A 153 -6.01 15.90 3.43
N CYS A 154 -6.73 15.68 4.52
CA CYS A 154 -6.72 14.46 5.30
C CYS A 154 -8.14 13.88 5.35
N TYR A 155 -8.35 12.75 4.68
CA TYR A 155 -9.54 11.94 4.88
C TYR A 155 -9.40 11.15 6.18
N GLN A 156 -10.47 11.10 6.97
CA GLN A 156 -10.56 10.26 8.17
C GLN A 156 -11.90 9.54 8.21
N ASN A 157 -11.89 8.22 8.42
CA ASN A 157 -13.08 7.45 8.73
C ASN A 157 -13.00 6.86 10.15
N THR A 158 -14.01 7.18 10.97
CA THR A 158 -14.05 6.82 12.40
C THR A 158 -14.82 5.52 12.68
N ASN A 159 -15.33 4.83 11.65
CA ASN A 159 -16.07 3.58 11.81
C ASN A 159 -15.16 2.48 12.36
N ARG A 160 -15.46 2.03 13.59
CA ARG A 160 -14.65 1.02 14.29
C ARG A 160 -14.58 -0.31 13.55
N ASN A 161 -15.60 -0.71 12.81
CA ASN A 161 -15.58 -1.97 12.06
C ASN A 161 -14.58 -1.91 10.91
N VAL A 162 -14.54 -0.79 10.18
CA VAL A 162 -13.54 -0.54 9.11
C VAL A 162 -12.12 -0.56 9.68
N ILE A 163 -11.91 0.13 10.80
CA ILE A 163 -10.60 0.20 11.47
C ILE A 163 -10.12 -1.19 11.90
N ARG A 164 -10.99 -1.97 12.57
CA ARG A 164 -10.64 -3.33 13.00
C ARG A 164 -10.39 -4.28 11.83
N PHE A 165 -11.12 -4.12 10.73
CA PHE A 165 -10.90 -4.91 9.53
C PHE A 165 -9.49 -4.71 8.97
N PHE A 166 -9.06 -3.46 8.74
CA PHE A 166 -7.70 -3.20 8.24
C PHE A 166 -6.61 -3.52 9.26
N GLN A 167 -6.86 -3.31 10.55
CA GLN A 167 -5.95 -3.74 11.61
C GLN A 167 -5.73 -5.25 11.55
N ALA A 168 -6.79 -6.05 11.42
CA ALA A 168 -6.68 -7.51 11.33
C ALA A 168 -5.98 -7.99 10.06
N LEU A 169 -6.05 -7.22 8.97
CA LEU A 169 -5.32 -7.47 7.73
C LEU A 169 -3.84 -7.08 7.79
N GLY A 170 -3.39 -6.43 8.85
CA GLY A 170 -1.99 -6.06 9.08
C GLY A 170 -1.66 -4.59 8.81
N ALA A 171 -2.65 -3.70 8.74
CA ALA A 171 -2.39 -2.26 8.64
C ALA A 171 -1.62 -1.76 9.89
N PRO A 172 -0.60 -0.92 9.74
CA PRO A 172 0.14 -0.37 10.87
C PRO A 172 -0.75 0.58 11.70
N VAL A 173 -0.67 0.45 13.03
CA VAL A 173 -1.44 1.25 13.99
C VAL A 173 -0.50 2.21 14.74
N GLY A 174 -0.72 3.51 14.57
CA GLY A 174 0.06 4.57 15.18
C GLY A 174 1.24 5.04 14.32
N LYS A 175 2.25 5.64 14.98
CA LYS A 175 3.39 6.24 14.29
C LYS A 175 4.29 5.17 13.69
N LYS A 176 4.24 5.02 12.36
CA LYS A 176 5.02 4.01 11.62
C LYS A 176 6.49 3.97 12.02
N SER A 177 7.16 5.12 12.20
CA SER A 177 8.58 5.16 12.57
C SER A 177 8.93 4.52 13.92
N ASN A 178 7.94 4.25 14.78
CA ASN A 178 8.10 3.63 16.10
C ASN A 178 7.64 2.16 16.18
N LEU A 179 7.18 1.57 15.07
CA LEU A 179 6.66 0.21 15.02
C LEU A 179 7.38 -0.65 13.98
N GLU A 180 7.44 -1.95 14.21
CA GLU A 180 7.81 -2.91 13.18
C GLU A 180 6.75 -2.92 12.08
N ILE A 181 7.18 -2.83 10.83
CA ILE A 181 6.31 -2.98 9.66
C ILE A 181 6.65 -4.26 8.94
N LYS A 182 5.63 -4.96 8.44
CA LYS A 182 5.76 -6.16 7.62
C LYS A 182 4.65 -6.14 6.59
N ILE A 183 5.00 -6.38 5.32
CA ILE A 183 3.98 -6.60 4.29
C ILE A 183 3.26 -7.92 4.60
N PRO A 184 1.92 -7.94 4.66
CA PRO A 184 1.19 -9.16 5.00
C PRO A 184 1.49 -10.30 4.03
N GLU A 185 1.58 -11.52 4.56
CA GLU A 185 1.98 -12.70 3.78
C GLU A 185 1.03 -12.94 2.59
N TRP A 186 -0.28 -12.72 2.79
CA TRP A 186 -1.28 -12.90 1.74
C TRP A 186 -1.10 -11.92 0.58
N VAL A 187 -0.52 -10.73 0.82
CA VAL A 187 -0.11 -9.81 -0.24
C VAL A 187 1.11 -10.37 -0.95
N ILE A 188 2.15 -10.76 -0.19
CA ILE A 188 3.42 -11.24 -0.76
C ILE A 188 3.22 -12.50 -1.61
N THR A 189 2.33 -13.42 -1.23
CA THR A 189 2.18 -14.69 -1.94
C THR A 189 1.36 -14.60 -3.23
N ASN A 190 0.73 -13.46 -3.52
CA ASN A 190 -0.15 -13.31 -4.68
C ASN A 190 0.27 -12.09 -5.53
N PRO A 191 0.82 -12.29 -6.75
CA PRO A 191 1.31 -11.21 -7.59
C PRO A 191 0.30 -10.09 -7.89
N GLN A 192 -0.97 -10.43 -8.11
CA GLN A 192 -2.01 -9.44 -8.39
C GLN A 192 -2.30 -8.55 -7.16
N LEU A 193 -2.25 -9.15 -5.96
CA LEU A 193 -2.42 -8.41 -4.71
C LEU A 193 -1.19 -7.57 -4.40
N GLN A 194 0.01 -8.05 -4.72
CA GLN A 194 1.24 -7.25 -4.66
C GLN A 194 1.11 -6.01 -5.55
N ASP A 195 0.70 -6.16 -6.80
CA ASP A 195 0.54 -5.03 -7.74
C ASP A 195 -0.43 -3.98 -7.19
N SER A 196 -1.57 -4.43 -6.67
CA SER A 196 -2.56 -3.55 -6.03
C SER A 196 -1.99 -2.84 -4.80
N PHE A 197 -1.27 -3.55 -3.92
CA PHE A 197 -0.65 -2.98 -2.73
C PHE A 197 0.44 -1.96 -3.09
N PHE A 198 1.35 -2.33 -3.99
CA PHE A 198 2.50 -1.50 -4.34
C PHE A 198 2.11 -0.32 -5.19
N SER A 199 1.05 -0.41 -6.00
CA SER A 199 0.55 0.73 -6.78
C SER A 199 0.22 1.94 -5.90
N SER A 200 -0.51 1.73 -4.80
CA SER A 200 -0.84 2.80 -3.86
C SER A 200 0.35 3.13 -2.96
N PHE A 201 1.09 2.14 -2.47
CA PHE A 201 2.27 2.40 -1.63
C PHE A 201 3.30 3.31 -2.35
N PHE A 202 3.62 3.01 -3.62
CA PHE A 202 4.49 3.88 -4.42
C PHE A 202 3.84 5.22 -4.75
N GLY A 203 2.53 5.25 -5.04
CA GLY A 203 1.81 6.52 -5.22
C GLY A 203 2.04 7.48 -4.07
N ASN A 204 2.08 6.97 -2.83
CA ASN A 204 2.34 7.78 -1.64
C ASN A 204 3.83 8.09 -1.45
N GLU A 205 4.71 7.08 -1.52
CA GLU A 205 6.09 7.21 -1.01
C GLU A 205 7.15 7.54 -2.07
N ILE A 206 6.89 7.25 -3.35
CA ILE A 206 7.93 7.38 -4.37
C ILE A 206 8.15 8.86 -4.75
N GLY A 207 9.43 9.26 -4.84
CA GLY A 207 9.81 10.56 -5.40
C GLY A 207 10.00 10.47 -6.91
N ILE A 208 9.40 11.37 -7.70
CA ILE A 208 9.57 11.36 -9.16
C ILE A 208 10.79 12.20 -9.57
N PRO A 209 11.74 11.63 -10.34
CA PRO A 209 12.94 12.33 -10.77
C PRO A 209 12.58 13.56 -11.60
N LYS A 210 13.40 14.59 -11.52
CA LYS A 210 13.30 15.80 -12.35
C LYS A 210 14.59 15.96 -13.13
N ILE A 211 14.45 16.32 -14.41
CA ILE A 211 15.59 16.68 -15.26
C ILE A 211 15.99 18.13 -14.96
N HIS A 212 17.27 18.37 -14.72
CA HIS A 212 17.82 19.71 -14.49
C HIS A 212 17.76 20.58 -15.74
N LYS A 213 17.88 21.90 -15.56
CA LYS A 213 17.87 22.88 -16.68
C LYS A 213 18.97 22.61 -17.71
N ASP A 214 20.08 22.01 -17.29
CA ASP A 214 21.21 21.64 -18.14
C ASP A 214 20.95 20.42 -19.05
N ASN A 215 19.81 19.73 -18.90
CA ASN A 215 19.44 18.50 -19.61
C ASN A 215 20.49 17.37 -19.51
N LYS A 216 21.41 17.45 -18.54
CA LYS A 216 22.50 16.48 -18.34
C LYS A 216 22.31 15.66 -17.07
N ARG A 217 21.58 16.19 -16.08
CA ARG A 217 21.40 15.55 -14.77
C ARG A 217 19.94 15.30 -14.45
N THR A 218 19.69 14.19 -13.78
CA THR A 218 18.41 13.82 -13.18
C THR A 218 18.57 13.72 -11.66
N ASN A 219 17.56 14.20 -10.92
CA ASN A 219 17.50 13.94 -9.48
C ASN A 219 17.27 12.45 -9.19
N SER A 220 17.55 12.04 -7.96
CA SER A 220 17.34 10.67 -7.53
C SER A 220 15.86 10.26 -7.56
N LEU A 221 15.63 8.99 -7.88
CA LEU A 221 14.37 8.29 -7.70
C LEU A 221 14.56 7.37 -6.48
N ASP A 222 14.16 7.86 -5.33
CA ASP A 222 14.32 7.15 -4.06
C ASP A 222 12.97 6.93 -3.39
N LEU A 223 12.84 5.81 -2.69
CA LEU A 223 11.83 5.60 -1.66
C LEU A 223 12.51 5.71 -0.29
N GLY A 224 12.03 6.60 0.58
CA GLY A 224 12.68 6.91 1.85
C GLY A 224 11.77 6.70 3.05
N LEU A 225 12.21 5.91 4.03
CA LEU A 225 11.47 5.63 5.25
C LEU A 225 12.24 6.09 6.48
N VAL A 226 11.50 6.58 7.49
CA VAL A 226 12.05 6.94 8.80
C VAL A 226 11.76 5.83 9.81
N CYS A 227 12.75 5.49 10.64
CA CYS A 227 12.55 4.60 11.78
C CYS A 227 13.46 4.93 12.96
N LYS A 228 13.05 4.49 14.16
CA LYS A 228 13.95 4.46 15.32
C LYS A 228 15.10 3.49 15.10
N LYS A 229 16.24 3.75 15.76
CA LYS A 229 17.44 2.90 15.69
C LYS A 229 17.16 1.42 15.92
N MET A 230 16.34 1.10 16.93
CA MET A 230 15.99 -0.30 17.27
C MET A 230 15.26 -1.04 16.14
N LEU A 231 14.60 -0.31 15.23
CA LEU A 231 13.83 -0.85 14.11
C LEU A 231 14.63 -0.90 12.80
N TYR A 232 15.92 -0.56 12.83
CA TYR A 232 16.77 -0.51 11.64
C TYR A 232 16.73 -1.83 10.85
N LYS A 233 16.94 -2.97 11.52
CA LYS A 233 16.92 -4.30 10.88
C LYS A 233 15.55 -4.59 10.25
N ASN A 234 14.46 -4.30 10.96
CA ASN A 234 13.10 -4.46 10.44
C ASN A 234 12.90 -3.66 9.14
N ARG A 235 13.38 -2.41 9.09
CA ARG A 235 13.27 -1.58 7.88
C ARG A 235 14.10 -2.06 6.70
N ILE A 236 15.30 -2.56 6.96
CA ILE A 236 16.11 -3.16 5.90
C ILE A 236 15.39 -4.37 5.30
N ILE A 237 14.77 -5.22 6.12
CA ILE A 237 13.97 -6.37 5.65
C ILE A 237 12.79 -5.88 4.81
N PHE A 238 12.05 -4.88 5.28
CA PHE A 238 10.92 -4.29 4.53
C PHE A 238 11.35 -3.73 3.16
N LEU A 239 12.46 -2.98 3.11
CA LEU A 239 12.98 -2.45 1.84
C LEU A 239 13.49 -3.55 0.90
N LYS A 240 14.03 -4.65 1.43
CA LYS A 240 14.40 -5.82 0.62
C LYS A 240 13.17 -6.51 0.02
N GLN A 241 12.04 -6.54 0.73
CA GLN A 241 10.78 -7.05 0.16
C GLN A 241 10.33 -6.18 -1.03
N ILE A 242 10.43 -4.85 -0.90
CA ILE A 242 10.16 -3.91 -1.99
C ILE A 242 11.13 -4.13 -3.17
N GLN A 243 12.43 -4.29 -2.87
CA GLN A 243 13.45 -4.56 -3.88
C GLN A 243 13.14 -5.86 -4.67
N ASN A 244 12.72 -6.92 -3.98
CA ASN A 244 12.34 -8.18 -4.61
C ASN A 244 11.11 -8.04 -5.52
N TYR A 245 10.11 -7.25 -5.10
CA TYR A 245 8.95 -6.92 -5.93
C TYR A 245 9.37 -6.12 -7.17
N LEU A 246 10.18 -5.07 -7.02
CA LEU A 246 10.67 -4.31 -8.17
C LEU A 246 11.46 -5.21 -9.14
N LYS A 247 12.30 -6.09 -8.61
CA LYS A 247 13.06 -7.05 -9.41
C LYS A 247 12.15 -8.01 -10.20
N SER A 248 11.03 -8.47 -9.64
CA SER A 248 10.08 -9.33 -10.37
C SER A 248 9.39 -8.60 -11.53
N LYS A 249 9.37 -7.26 -11.51
CA LYS A 249 8.90 -6.38 -12.59
C LYS A 249 10.02 -5.89 -13.53
N ASN A 250 11.21 -6.50 -13.45
CA ASN A 250 12.40 -6.06 -14.20
C ASN A 250 12.78 -4.58 -13.92
N ILE A 251 12.57 -4.14 -12.67
CA ILE A 251 12.96 -2.82 -12.18
C ILE A 251 14.10 -2.99 -11.17
N ASN A 252 15.27 -2.46 -11.52
CA ASN A 252 16.48 -2.49 -10.72
C ASN A 252 16.47 -1.39 -9.65
N ALA A 253 16.70 -1.80 -8.41
CA ALA A 253 16.76 -0.93 -7.23
C ALA A 253 17.89 -1.39 -6.32
N ASP A 254 19.14 -1.14 -6.71
CA ASP A 254 20.28 -1.93 -6.23
C ASP A 254 20.85 -1.45 -4.89
N LYS A 255 20.54 -0.22 -4.48
CA LYS A 255 21.22 0.40 -3.33
C LYS A 255 20.24 0.83 -2.25
N ILE A 256 20.36 0.19 -1.09
CA ILE A 256 19.80 0.69 0.16
C ILE A 256 20.89 1.49 0.88
N TYR A 257 20.60 2.74 1.21
CA TYR A 257 21.53 3.59 1.95
C TYR A 257 20.84 4.24 3.16
N THR A 258 21.63 4.50 4.20
CA THR A 258 21.13 5.00 5.48
C THR A 258 21.81 6.31 5.83
N ARG A 259 21.06 7.23 6.42
CA ARG A 259 21.58 8.45 7.02
C ARG A 259 20.93 8.66 8.39
N GLN A 260 21.66 9.26 9.32
CA GLN A 260 21.07 9.68 10.59
C GLN A 260 20.07 10.82 10.35
N HIS A 261 18.94 10.80 11.04
CA HIS A 261 17.96 11.88 10.96
C HIS A 261 18.55 13.14 11.60
N LYS A 262 18.45 14.29 10.90
CA LYS A 262 19.11 15.53 11.34
C LYS A 262 18.59 16.04 12.68
N GLU A 263 17.27 15.99 12.86
CA GLU A 263 16.59 16.54 14.04
C GLU A 263 16.41 15.50 15.17
N ASP A 264 16.51 14.20 14.85
CA ASP A 264 16.30 13.13 15.82
C ASP A 264 17.46 12.14 15.72
N LYS A 265 18.49 12.35 16.55
CA LYS A 265 19.68 11.50 16.57
C LYS A 265 19.38 10.03 16.88
N ASN A 266 18.18 9.69 17.37
CA ASN A 266 17.71 8.32 17.61
C ASN A 266 16.87 7.73 16.47
N SER A 267 16.80 8.42 15.34
CA SER A 267 16.16 7.95 14.12
C SER A 267 17.12 7.87 12.94
N PHE A 268 16.82 6.95 12.03
CA PHE A 268 17.45 6.82 10.73
C PHE A 268 16.46 7.17 9.61
N ILE A 269 17.00 7.74 8.54
CA ILE A 269 16.36 7.79 7.22
C ILE A 269 17.03 6.72 6.37
N ILE A 270 16.27 5.72 5.96
CA ILE A 270 16.74 4.63 5.11
C ILE A 270 16.07 4.77 3.76
N LYS A 271 16.87 4.76 2.70
CA LYS A 271 16.41 4.98 1.34
C LYS A 271 16.76 3.82 0.44
N LEU A 272 15.80 3.41 -0.39
CA LEU A 272 15.99 2.51 -1.51
C LEU A 272 16.11 3.34 -2.80
N ALA A 273 17.30 3.32 -3.41
CA ALA A 273 17.55 3.97 -4.69
C ALA A 273 17.11 3.08 -5.85
N ILE A 274 16.24 3.59 -6.71
CA ILE A 274 15.84 2.93 -7.94
C ILE A 274 16.70 3.48 -9.08
N ASN A 275 17.15 2.59 -9.96
CA ASN A 275 18.06 2.95 -11.04
C ASN A 275 17.38 3.94 -12.02
N LEU A 276 18.09 5.01 -12.37
CA LEU A 276 17.60 6.07 -13.26
C LEU A 276 17.89 5.81 -14.74
N ASN A 277 18.44 4.64 -15.09
CA ASN A 277 18.60 4.28 -16.49
C ASN A 277 17.23 4.27 -17.19
N PHE A 278 17.24 4.55 -18.49
CA PHE A 278 16.02 4.86 -19.21
C PHE A 278 15.11 3.65 -19.38
N ASP A 279 15.66 2.46 -19.63
CA ASP A 279 14.90 1.20 -19.66
C ASP A 279 14.20 0.92 -18.32
N ASN A 280 14.87 1.18 -17.20
CA ASN A 280 14.34 0.98 -15.87
C ASN A 280 13.17 1.92 -15.57
N LEU A 281 13.28 3.19 -15.99
CA LEU A 281 12.20 4.15 -15.88
C LEU A 281 11.02 3.79 -16.80
N MET A 282 11.30 3.28 -18.00
CA MET A 282 10.24 2.77 -18.90
C MET A 282 9.51 1.57 -18.28
N ASN A 283 10.24 0.61 -17.72
CA ASN A 283 9.65 -0.53 -17.02
C ASN A 283 8.86 -0.07 -15.79
N LEU A 284 9.37 0.89 -15.02
CA LEU A 284 8.63 1.47 -13.89
C LEU A 284 7.28 2.05 -14.33
N ASN A 285 7.27 2.89 -15.37
CA ASN A 285 6.04 3.50 -15.86
C ASN A 285 5.05 2.49 -16.46
N LYS A 286 5.56 1.42 -17.08
CA LYS A 286 4.75 0.37 -17.69
C LYS A 286 4.15 -0.57 -16.62
N GLU A 287 4.97 -1.03 -15.69
CA GLU A 287 4.62 -2.12 -14.78
C GLU A 287 4.01 -1.65 -13.46
N ILE A 288 4.18 -0.36 -13.10
CA ILE A 288 3.70 0.20 -11.83
C ILE A 288 2.81 1.41 -12.08
N ASN A 289 1.54 1.27 -11.73
CA ASN A 289 0.60 2.38 -11.66
C ASN A 289 0.74 3.10 -10.30
N LEU A 290 0.78 4.43 -10.28
CA LEU A 290 0.86 5.22 -9.04
C LEU A 290 -0.53 5.62 -8.55
N SER A 291 -1.25 4.66 -7.94
CA SER A 291 -2.60 4.89 -7.43
C SER A 291 -2.63 5.97 -6.35
N TYR A 292 -3.69 6.78 -6.34
CA TYR A 292 -3.84 7.95 -5.47
C TYR A 292 -2.75 9.01 -5.64
N SER A 293 -2.07 9.08 -6.79
CA SER A 293 -1.19 10.21 -7.14
C SER A 293 -1.03 10.37 -8.66
N ASP A 294 -2.10 10.84 -9.29
CA ASP A 294 -2.12 11.11 -10.74
C ASP A 294 -1.07 12.15 -11.13
N ASN A 295 -0.78 13.13 -10.28
CA ASN A 295 0.27 14.11 -10.57
C ASN A 295 1.65 13.48 -10.61
N LYS A 296 1.97 12.51 -9.74
CA LYS A 296 3.24 11.77 -9.82
C LYS A 296 3.29 10.91 -11.08
N GLN A 297 2.20 10.24 -11.46
CA GLN A 297 2.14 9.49 -12.70
C GLN A 297 2.39 10.38 -13.92
N LYS A 298 1.70 11.52 -14.02
CA LYS A 298 1.89 12.50 -15.11
C LYS A 298 3.33 13.01 -15.16
N ARG A 299 3.92 13.34 -14.00
CA ARG A 299 5.32 13.79 -13.92
C ARG A 299 6.32 12.72 -14.35
N LEU A 300 6.05 11.44 -14.07
CA LEU A 300 6.90 10.34 -14.52
C LEU A 300 6.88 10.24 -16.05
N VAL A 301 5.69 10.28 -16.65
CA VAL A 301 5.51 10.28 -18.11
C VAL A 301 6.21 11.49 -18.75
N GLN A 302 6.01 12.69 -18.21
CA GLN A 302 6.69 13.90 -18.70
C GLN A 302 8.21 13.79 -18.63
N THR A 303 8.73 13.20 -17.54
CA THR A 303 10.18 12.98 -17.38
C THR A 303 10.70 12.00 -18.42
N LEU A 304 9.97 10.92 -18.69
CA LEU A 304 10.33 9.96 -19.73
C LEU A 304 10.31 10.57 -21.14
N ASN A 305 9.28 11.35 -21.48
CA ASN A 305 9.19 12.04 -22.77
C ASN A 305 10.37 12.99 -22.98
N LYS A 306 10.71 13.79 -21.96
CA LYS A 306 11.86 14.69 -22.05
C LYS A 306 13.19 13.91 -22.14
N LEU A 307 13.34 12.78 -21.45
CA LEU A 307 14.51 11.90 -21.61
C LEU A 307 14.60 11.30 -23.01
N LYS A 308 13.45 10.93 -23.61
CA LYS A 308 13.37 10.44 -24.99
C LYS A 308 13.87 11.51 -25.96
N GLU A 309 13.38 12.74 -25.87
CA GLU A 309 13.82 13.86 -26.71
C GLU A 309 15.33 14.09 -26.61
N ILE A 310 15.87 14.17 -25.39
CA ILE A 310 17.31 14.37 -25.14
C ILE A 310 18.13 13.24 -25.79
N LYS A 311 17.66 12.00 -25.66
CA LYS A 311 18.35 10.83 -26.23
C LYS A 311 18.27 10.79 -27.75
N LEU A 312 17.13 11.13 -28.33
CA LEU A 312 16.96 11.21 -29.79
C LEU A 312 17.85 12.31 -30.39
N GLN A 313 17.89 13.50 -29.77
CA GLN A 313 18.78 14.59 -30.20
C GLN A 313 20.25 14.15 -30.18
N ARG A 314 20.69 13.49 -29.10
CA ARG A 314 22.06 12.95 -29.00
C ARG A 314 22.33 11.84 -30.01
N TYR A 315 21.36 10.97 -30.26
CA TYR A 315 21.49 9.91 -31.26
C TYR A 315 21.72 10.51 -32.65
N ASN A 316 20.92 11.51 -33.04
CA ASN A 316 21.04 12.18 -34.33
C ASN A 316 22.37 12.94 -34.45
N GLN A 317 22.79 13.63 -33.39
CA GLN A 317 24.10 14.30 -33.35
C GLN A 317 25.25 13.30 -33.58
N LEU A 318 25.26 12.19 -32.84
CA LEU A 318 26.31 11.17 -32.96
C LEU A 318 26.28 10.46 -34.32
N SER A 319 25.10 10.20 -34.87
CA SER A 319 24.94 9.57 -36.19
C SER A 319 25.55 10.41 -37.31
N ASN A 320 25.52 11.73 -37.16
CA ASN A 320 26.09 12.69 -38.11
C ASN A 320 27.56 13.06 -37.79
N THR A 321 28.11 12.58 -36.67
CA THR A 321 29.49 12.89 -36.27
C THR A 321 30.46 11.85 -36.83
N ARG A 322 31.50 12.30 -37.52
CA ARG A 322 32.61 11.43 -37.94
C ARG A 322 33.54 11.12 -36.76
N ASN A 323 33.86 9.86 -36.60
CA ASN A 323 34.89 9.40 -35.67
C ASN A 323 36.25 9.90 -36.14
N GLN A 324 36.99 10.57 -35.25
CA GLN A 324 38.25 11.24 -35.58
C GLN A 324 39.37 10.25 -35.98
N LEU A 325 39.32 9.01 -35.48
CA LEU A 325 40.34 7.98 -35.74
C LEU A 325 40.03 7.20 -37.03
N THR A 326 38.77 6.84 -37.24
CA THR A 326 38.38 5.98 -38.38
C THR A 326 37.86 6.76 -39.58
N GLN A 327 37.62 8.07 -39.43
CA GLN A 327 37.00 8.96 -40.41
C GLN A 327 35.60 8.49 -40.89
N ARG A 328 34.98 7.54 -40.18
CA ARG A 328 33.64 7.00 -40.45
C ARG A 328 32.64 7.49 -39.40
N ASN A 329 31.35 7.52 -39.73
CA ASN A 329 30.31 7.80 -38.73
C ASN A 329 30.27 6.71 -37.65
N TYR A 330 29.84 7.07 -36.44
CA TYR A 330 29.67 6.08 -35.37
C TYR A 330 28.61 5.04 -35.77
N SER A 331 28.92 3.76 -35.53
CA SER A 331 27.96 2.68 -35.81
C SER A 331 26.76 2.79 -34.88
N ARG A 332 25.60 2.31 -35.35
CA ARG A 332 24.37 2.24 -34.54
C ARG A 332 24.60 1.52 -33.21
N GLU A 333 25.35 0.41 -33.23
CA GLU A 333 25.70 -0.35 -32.04
C GLU A 333 26.52 0.47 -31.04
N TRP A 334 27.50 1.24 -31.55
CA TRP A 334 28.30 2.12 -30.70
C TRP A 334 27.45 3.22 -30.07
N ILE A 335 26.57 3.87 -30.84
CA ILE A 335 25.71 4.95 -30.34
C ILE A 335 24.73 4.40 -29.28
N LYS A 336 24.11 3.25 -29.54
CA LYS A 336 23.22 2.56 -28.60
C LYS A 336 23.92 2.31 -27.25
N ASN A 337 25.12 1.76 -27.28
CA ASN A 337 25.91 1.48 -26.08
C ASN A 337 26.37 2.77 -25.38
N ASN A 338 26.80 3.79 -26.13
CA ASN A 338 27.20 5.09 -25.59
C ASN A 338 26.04 5.80 -24.86
N LEU A 339 24.83 5.69 -25.41
CA LEU A 339 23.62 6.26 -24.82
C LEU A 339 22.98 5.37 -23.75
N ARG A 340 23.55 4.19 -23.46
CA ARG A 340 23.02 3.18 -22.52
C ARG A 340 21.57 2.84 -22.84
N LEU A 341 21.33 2.44 -24.07
CA LEU A 341 20.05 1.98 -24.58
C LEU A 341 20.08 0.48 -24.81
N THR A 342 18.96 -0.19 -24.57
CA THR A 342 18.69 -1.51 -25.13
C THR A 342 18.09 -1.35 -26.53
N GLU A 343 17.93 -2.44 -27.29
CA GLU A 343 17.18 -2.40 -28.55
C GLU A 343 15.74 -1.91 -28.35
N LYS A 344 15.11 -2.28 -27.22
CA LYS A 344 13.77 -1.85 -26.86
C LYS A 344 13.71 -0.33 -26.67
N SER A 345 14.60 0.25 -25.87
CA SER A 345 14.59 1.71 -25.68
C SER A 345 15.08 2.47 -26.90
N LEU A 346 16.00 1.90 -27.70
CA LEU A 346 16.39 2.49 -28.97
C LEU A 346 15.20 2.58 -29.92
N LYS A 347 14.44 1.49 -30.09
CA LYS A 347 13.21 1.50 -30.89
C LYS A 347 12.24 2.57 -30.37
N PHE A 348 12.02 2.60 -29.06
CA PHE A 348 11.10 3.56 -28.44
C PHE A 348 11.49 5.04 -28.66
N ILE A 349 12.78 5.40 -28.66
CA ILE A 349 13.18 6.78 -28.95
C ILE A 349 13.10 7.12 -30.44
N MET A 350 13.21 6.12 -31.32
CA MET A 350 13.15 6.30 -32.78
C MET A 350 11.71 6.38 -33.28
N ASP A 351 10.80 5.60 -32.69
CA ASP A 351 9.37 5.67 -32.99
C ASP A 351 8.84 7.02 -32.48
N GLN A 352 8.13 7.80 -33.32
CA GLN A 352 7.54 9.09 -32.91
C GLN A 352 6.34 8.94 -31.95
N GLU A 353 6.06 7.73 -31.46
CA GLU A 353 4.97 7.46 -30.54
C GLU A 353 5.11 8.19 -29.20
N ILE A 354 4.02 8.79 -28.74
CA ILE A 354 3.92 9.39 -27.40
C ILE A 354 3.77 8.26 -26.37
N LEU A 355 4.39 8.38 -25.19
CA LEU A 355 4.08 7.56 -24.01
C LEU A 355 2.69 7.91 -23.45
N GLU A 356 1.63 7.76 -24.25
CA GLU A 356 0.34 7.44 -23.65
C GLU A 356 0.45 5.97 -23.25
N LYS A 357 0.07 5.64 -22.00
CA LYS A 357 0.31 4.35 -21.33
C LYS A 357 0.37 3.23 -22.38
N TRP A 358 1.51 2.55 -22.49
CA TRP A 358 1.61 1.31 -23.25
C TRP A 358 0.64 0.34 -22.60
N TYR A 359 -0.62 0.34 -23.07
CA TYR A 359 -1.72 -0.49 -22.59
C TYR A 359 -1.55 -1.92 -23.08
#